data_AF-A0A2Z6NVV0-F1
#
_entry.id   AF-A0A2Z6NVV0-F1
#
_cell.length_a   1.000
_cell.length_b   1.000
_cell.length_c   1.000
_cell.angle_alpha   90.00
_cell.angle_beta   90.00
_cell.angle_gamma   90.00
#
_symmetry.space_group_name_H-M   'P 1'
#
loop_
_entity.id
_entity.type
_entity.pdbx_description
1 polymer ?
#
loop_
_entity_poly.entity_id
_entity_poly.type
_entity_poly.pdbx_seq_one_letter_code
_entity_poly.pdbx_strand_id
1 'polypeptide(L)'
;MEVSPKKFHIAVFPWLAFGHISPFFELAKLIAQKGHKISFISTPRNIKRLSKLPPNLQPLVQFIELTLPHIENLPENAEATMDIPTHIVPYLKKAFDGLQQPLIEFLEKSNPDCFIYDFGPYWLPPILSKLGILSIYFSIYSAFGMSFVVELIVGKPTDDDNIISDVHHEQNESGVSDILRVKETVFGADFIAIRSCMEIEGVKVERNDEHDGKFTRDSVTKALRSVMVNEEGKCYRSNAKEMSKIVGDMELHQKYLDDFVDYVELQISASKH
;
A
#
# COMPACT_ATOMS: atom_id res chain seq x y z
N MET A 1 17.58 -19.84 -30.46
CA MET A 1 16.34 -20.33 -29.83
C MET A 1 15.85 -19.18 -28.96
N GLU A 2 14.73 -18.53 -29.33
CA GLU A 2 14.10 -17.59 -28.41
C GLU A 2 13.64 -18.37 -27.19
N VAL A 3 14.22 -18.07 -26.04
CA VAL A 3 13.75 -18.62 -24.76
C VAL A 3 12.36 -18.01 -24.55
N SER A 4 11.33 -18.85 -24.58
CA SER A 4 9.97 -18.39 -24.27
C SER A 4 9.99 -17.71 -22.89
N PRO A 5 9.46 -16.49 -22.74
CA PRO A 5 9.49 -15.78 -21.47
C PRO A 5 8.82 -16.63 -20.38
N LYS A 6 9.48 -16.71 -19.23
CA LYS A 6 9.07 -17.55 -18.10
C LYS A 6 7.83 -16.93 -17.47
N LYS A 7 6.74 -17.70 -17.38
CA LYS A 7 5.46 -17.20 -16.85
C LYS A 7 5.34 -17.58 -15.38
N PHE A 8 5.06 -16.59 -14.54
CA PHE A 8 4.87 -16.75 -13.10
C PHE A 8 3.41 -16.52 -12.73
N HIS A 9 2.99 -17.08 -11.60
CA HIS A 9 1.71 -16.82 -10.97
C HIS A 9 1.91 -15.93 -9.73
N ILE A 10 1.34 -14.73 -9.77
CA ILE A 10 1.49 -13.72 -8.72
C ILE A 10 0.12 -13.44 -8.10
N ALA A 11 0.04 -13.52 -6.78
CA ALA A 11 -1.15 -13.16 -6.03
C ALA A 11 -1.02 -11.73 -5.48
N VAL A 12 -2.12 -10.99 -5.45
CA VAL A 12 -2.17 -9.56 -5.09
C VAL A 12 -3.31 -9.33 -4.10
N PHE A 13 -3.02 -8.80 -2.91
CA PHE A 13 -4.00 -8.65 -1.83
C PHE A 13 -3.88 -7.27 -1.13
N PRO A 14 -4.62 -6.24 -1.63
CA PRO A 14 -4.61 -4.90 -1.06
C PRO A 14 -5.48 -4.74 0.20
N TRP A 15 -5.23 -3.70 0.98
CA TRP A 15 -6.17 -3.21 2.00
C TRP A 15 -7.48 -2.71 1.37
N LEU A 16 -8.61 -2.84 2.10
CA LEU A 16 -9.97 -2.54 1.63
C LEU A 16 -10.29 -1.03 1.56
N ALA A 17 -9.44 -0.26 0.92
CA ALA A 17 -9.65 1.15 0.63
C ALA A 17 -9.25 1.43 -0.82
N PHE A 18 -10.02 2.24 -1.55
CA PHE A 18 -9.73 2.48 -2.98
C PHE A 18 -8.40 3.22 -3.23
N GLY A 19 -7.91 3.98 -2.25
CA GLY A 19 -6.55 4.52 -2.26
C GLY A 19 -5.46 3.44 -2.30
N HIS A 20 -5.77 2.20 -1.91
CA HIS A 20 -4.89 1.03 -1.97
C HIS A 20 -5.27 0.09 -3.11
N ILE A 21 -6.54 -0.29 -3.22
CA ILE A 21 -7.05 -1.21 -4.24
C ILE A 21 -6.70 -0.73 -5.65
N SER A 22 -6.89 0.56 -5.95
CA SER A 22 -6.65 1.08 -7.30
C SER A 22 -5.17 0.98 -7.71
N PRO A 23 -4.19 1.47 -6.92
CA PRO A 23 -2.77 1.26 -7.23
C PRO A 23 -2.37 -0.21 -7.39
N PHE A 24 -2.83 -1.09 -6.50
CA PHE A 24 -2.55 -2.54 -6.60
C PHE A 24 -3.17 -3.14 -7.88
N PHE A 25 -4.36 -2.70 -8.28
CA PHE A 25 -5.01 -3.17 -9.51
C PHE A 25 -4.30 -2.66 -10.78
N GLU A 26 -3.79 -1.43 -10.77
CA GLU A 26 -2.93 -0.94 -11.85
C GLU A 26 -1.64 -1.75 -11.95
N LEU A 27 -0.97 -2.00 -10.83
CA LEU A 27 0.23 -2.85 -10.78
C LEU A 27 -0.06 -4.26 -11.30
N ALA A 28 -1.16 -4.87 -10.88
CA ALA A 28 -1.60 -6.18 -11.37
C ALA A 28 -1.77 -6.21 -12.90
N LYS A 29 -2.39 -5.17 -13.49
CA LYS A 29 -2.54 -5.08 -14.95
C LYS A 29 -1.20 -4.98 -15.67
N LEU A 30 -0.26 -4.20 -15.13
CA LEU A 30 1.07 -4.02 -15.70
C LEU A 30 1.89 -5.31 -15.67
N ILE A 31 1.86 -6.03 -14.54
CA ILE A 31 2.47 -7.36 -14.42
C ILE A 31 1.82 -8.34 -15.41
N ALA A 32 0.49 -8.31 -15.54
CA ALA A 32 -0.21 -9.15 -16.52
C ALA A 32 0.16 -8.80 -17.97
N GLN A 33 0.43 -7.53 -18.31
CA GLN A 33 0.88 -7.14 -19.65
C GLN A 33 2.22 -7.78 -20.04
N LYS A 34 3.06 -8.13 -19.05
CA LYS A 34 4.32 -8.89 -19.25
C LYS A 34 4.10 -10.40 -19.43
N GLY A 35 2.86 -10.86 -19.34
CA GLY A 35 2.47 -12.26 -19.64
C GLY A 35 2.35 -13.17 -18.41
N HIS A 36 2.47 -12.61 -17.20
CA HIS A 36 2.29 -13.35 -15.95
C HIS A 36 0.80 -13.52 -15.60
N LYS A 37 0.50 -14.60 -14.87
CA LYS A 37 -0.82 -14.84 -14.31
C LYS A 37 -0.98 -14.08 -13.00
N ILE A 38 -2.09 -13.38 -12.84
CA ILE A 38 -2.47 -12.69 -11.61
C ILE A 38 -3.66 -13.36 -10.96
N SER A 39 -3.58 -13.53 -9.64
CA SER A 39 -4.76 -13.67 -8.78
C SER A 39 -4.96 -12.38 -8.00
N PHE A 40 -5.94 -11.58 -8.40
CA PHE A 40 -6.30 -10.34 -7.70
C PHE A 40 -7.36 -10.65 -6.65
N ILE A 41 -6.97 -10.57 -5.39
CA ILE A 41 -7.76 -11.02 -4.25
C ILE A 41 -8.43 -9.81 -3.60
N SER A 42 -9.74 -9.82 -3.49
CA SER A 42 -10.51 -8.80 -2.77
C SER A 42 -11.91 -9.32 -2.44
N THR A 43 -12.77 -8.46 -1.94
CA THR A 43 -14.14 -8.80 -1.58
C THR A 43 -15.08 -8.66 -2.80
N PRO A 44 -16.23 -9.36 -2.82
CA PRO A 44 -17.13 -9.38 -3.99
C PRO A 44 -17.60 -8.00 -4.47
N ARG A 45 -17.98 -7.09 -3.56
CA ARG A 45 -18.44 -5.74 -3.94
C ARG A 45 -17.29 -4.86 -4.40
N ASN A 46 -16.09 -5.02 -3.86
CA ASN A 46 -14.93 -4.28 -4.33
C ASN A 46 -14.51 -4.73 -5.72
N ILE A 47 -14.52 -6.03 -6.02
CA ILE A 47 -14.28 -6.54 -7.39
C ILE A 47 -15.31 -5.97 -8.38
N LYS A 48 -16.59 -5.92 -8.01
CA LYS A 48 -17.65 -5.33 -8.85
C LYS A 48 -17.47 -3.82 -9.11
N ARG A 49 -16.77 -3.11 -8.23
CA ARG A 49 -16.46 -1.67 -8.34
C ARG A 49 -15.21 -1.41 -9.19
N LEU A 50 -14.39 -2.42 -9.49
CA LEU A 50 -13.19 -2.25 -10.30
C LEU A 50 -13.53 -1.91 -11.75
N SER A 51 -12.59 -1.21 -12.42
CA SER A 51 -12.68 -1.00 -13.86
C SER A 51 -12.55 -2.33 -14.61
N LYS A 52 -13.22 -2.43 -15.76
CA LYS A 52 -13.17 -3.62 -16.59
C LYS A 52 -11.74 -3.84 -17.11
N LEU A 53 -11.31 -5.11 -17.10
CA LEU A 53 -10.05 -5.50 -17.69
C LEU A 53 -10.10 -5.37 -19.23
N PRO A 54 -9.03 -4.85 -19.85
CA PRO A 54 -8.81 -4.97 -21.29
C PRO A 54 -8.92 -6.43 -21.75
N PRO A 55 -9.51 -6.73 -22.93
CA PRO A 55 -9.71 -8.11 -23.38
C PRO A 55 -8.44 -8.96 -23.42
N ASN A 56 -7.28 -8.35 -23.72
CA ASN A 56 -5.99 -9.03 -23.74
C ASN A 56 -5.47 -9.44 -22.35
N LEU A 57 -5.99 -8.83 -21.27
CA LEU A 57 -5.58 -9.13 -19.89
C LEU A 57 -6.54 -10.08 -19.17
N GLN A 58 -7.77 -10.25 -19.65
CA GLN A 58 -8.77 -11.14 -19.04
C GLN A 58 -8.29 -12.60 -18.86
N PRO A 59 -7.51 -13.20 -19.78
CA PRO A 59 -6.99 -14.55 -19.59
C PRO A 59 -5.90 -14.65 -18.51
N LEU A 60 -5.29 -13.52 -18.16
CA LEU A 60 -4.14 -13.45 -17.28
C LEU A 60 -4.53 -13.00 -15.87
N VAL A 61 -5.58 -12.21 -15.71
CA VAL A 61 -6.03 -11.70 -14.40
C VAL A 61 -7.29 -12.44 -13.97
N GLN A 62 -7.15 -13.24 -12.91
CA GLN A 62 -8.25 -13.91 -12.24
C GLN A 62 -8.62 -13.16 -10.96
N PHE A 63 -9.89 -12.81 -10.80
CA PHE A 63 -10.41 -12.28 -9.54
C PHE A 63 -10.71 -13.42 -8.57
N ILE A 64 -10.23 -13.27 -7.33
CA ILE A 64 -10.50 -14.19 -6.22
C ILE A 64 -11.34 -13.44 -5.20
N GLU A 65 -12.59 -13.84 -5.08
CA GLU A 65 -13.58 -13.21 -4.18
C GLU A 65 -13.52 -13.87 -2.80
N LEU A 66 -13.15 -13.10 -1.77
CA LEU A 66 -13.21 -13.52 -0.37
C LEU A 66 -14.31 -12.77 0.37
N THR A 67 -15.29 -13.50 0.90
CA THR A 67 -16.42 -12.91 1.64
C THR A 67 -15.99 -12.54 3.05
N LEU A 68 -16.24 -11.30 3.45
CA LEU A 68 -16.00 -10.86 4.82
C LEU A 68 -16.93 -11.60 5.79
N PRO A 69 -16.43 -12.09 6.94
CA PRO A 69 -17.29 -12.59 7.99
C PRO A 69 -18.13 -11.47 8.57
N HIS A 70 -19.27 -11.84 9.17
CA HIS A 70 -20.08 -10.90 9.92
C HIS A 70 -19.35 -10.44 11.18
N ILE A 71 -19.30 -9.13 11.41
CA ILE A 71 -18.74 -8.50 12.61
C ILE A 71 -19.79 -7.56 13.19
N GLU A 72 -20.02 -7.67 14.50
CA GLU A 72 -20.87 -6.74 15.23
C GLU A 72 -20.38 -5.29 15.06
N ASN A 73 -21.29 -4.35 14.83
CA ASN A 73 -21.02 -2.93 14.54
C ASN A 73 -20.43 -2.61 13.15
N LEU A 74 -20.19 -3.61 12.30
CA LEU A 74 -19.90 -3.38 10.88
C LEU A 74 -21.22 -3.46 10.09
N PRO A 75 -21.63 -2.41 9.35
CA PRO A 75 -22.85 -2.45 8.55
C PRO A 75 -22.84 -3.59 7.54
N GLU A 76 -24.01 -4.19 7.32
CA GLU A 76 -24.15 -5.24 6.31
C GLU A 76 -23.74 -4.69 4.93
N ASN A 77 -22.95 -5.46 4.19
CA ASN A 77 -22.38 -5.09 2.89
C ASN A 77 -21.31 -3.96 2.90
N ALA A 78 -20.84 -3.52 4.06
CA ALA A 78 -19.67 -2.64 4.15
C ALA A 78 -18.40 -3.44 3.88
N GLU A 79 -17.82 -3.26 2.68
CA GLU A 79 -16.63 -3.99 2.25
C GLU A 79 -15.44 -3.06 1.96
N ALA A 80 -15.60 -1.75 2.07
CA ALA A 80 -14.51 -0.79 1.93
C ALA A 80 -14.64 0.38 2.91
N THR A 81 -13.55 1.09 3.16
CA THR A 81 -13.53 2.27 4.04
C THR A 81 -14.49 3.38 3.59
N MET A 82 -14.81 3.46 2.29
CA MET A 82 -15.79 4.44 1.76
C MET A 82 -17.24 4.10 2.12
N ASP A 83 -17.52 2.87 2.56
CA ASP A 83 -18.86 2.42 2.97
C ASP A 83 -19.19 2.82 4.41
N ILE A 84 -18.21 3.32 5.18
CA ILE A 84 -18.31 3.48 6.63
C ILE A 84 -17.63 4.77 7.13
N PRO A 85 -18.07 5.33 8.27
CA PRO A 85 -17.34 6.37 8.99
C PRO A 85 -15.99 5.88 9.53
N THR A 86 -15.05 6.81 9.76
CA THR A 86 -13.69 6.50 10.25
C THR A 86 -13.67 5.68 11.54
N HIS A 87 -14.54 5.97 12.51
CA HIS A 87 -14.60 5.24 13.78
C HIS A 87 -15.08 3.78 13.65
N ILE A 88 -15.60 3.38 12.48
CA ILE A 88 -16.03 2.00 12.20
C ILE A 88 -14.93 1.20 11.49
N VAL A 89 -13.88 1.86 10.97
CA VAL A 89 -12.77 1.20 10.26
C VAL A 89 -12.10 0.07 11.07
N PRO A 90 -11.94 0.17 12.40
CA PRO A 90 -11.45 -0.96 13.21
C PRO A 90 -12.26 -2.25 13.06
N TYR A 91 -13.60 -2.18 12.95
CA TYR A 91 -14.44 -3.36 12.71
C TYR A 91 -14.26 -3.93 11.30
N LEU A 92 -14.01 -3.07 10.29
CA LEU A 92 -13.64 -3.53 8.95
C LEU A 92 -12.29 -4.25 8.96
N LYS A 93 -11.30 -3.78 9.72
CA LYS A 93 -10.02 -4.47 9.92
C LYS A 93 -10.21 -5.82 10.59
N LYS A 94 -11.07 -5.90 11.61
CA LYS A 94 -11.45 -7.16 12.26
C LYS A 94 -12.08 -8.16 11.29
N ALA A 95 -12.97 -7.69 10.41
CA ALA A 95 -13.57 -8.53 9.37
C ALA A 95 -12.49 -9.01 8.37
N PHE A 96 -11.58 -8.11 7.98
CA PHE A 96 -10.47 -8.43 7.09
C PHE A 96 -9.52 -9.47 7.68
N ASP A 97 -9.26 -9.43 9.00
CA ASP A 97 -8.46 -10.46 9.67
C ASP A 97 -9.11 -11.84 9.62
N GLY A 98 -10.44 -11.89 9.66
CA GLY A 98 -11.20 -13.11 9.46
C GLY A 98 -11.08 -13.72 8.05
N LEU A 99 -10.42 -13.05 7.10
CA LEU A 99 -10.07 -13.62 5.79
C LEU A 99 -8.82 -14.52 5.85
N GLN A 100 -8.18 -14.69 7.01
CA GLN A 100 -6.99 -15.52 7.16
C GLN A 100 -7.19 -16.95 6.64
N GLN A 101 -8.19 -17.66 7.16
CA GLN A 101 -8.44 -19.05 6.78
C GLN A 101 -8.78 -19.23 5.29
N PRO A 102 -9.72 -18.49 4.68
CA PRO A 102 -10.01 -18.66 3.26
C PRO A 102 -8.83 -18.24 2.37
N LEU A 103 -7.96 -17.32 2.82
CA LEU A 103 -6.73 -17.01 2.10
C LEU A 103 -5.72 -18.16 2.16
N ILE A 104 -5.55 -18.82 3.31
CA ILE A 104 -4.70 -20.03 3.43
C ILE A 104 -5.17 -21.11 2.45
N GLU A 105 -6.47 -21.39 2.41
CA GLU A 105 -7.05 -22.38 1.49
C GLU A 105 -6.77 -22.05 0.02
N PHE A 106 -6.83 -20.76 -0.34
CA PHE A 106 -6.44 -20.29 -1.67
C PHE A 106 -4.94 -20.54 -1.95
N LEU A 107 -4.07 -20.21 -0.99
CA LEU A 107 -2.62 -20.36 -1.11
C LEU A 107 -2.21 -21.81 -1.29
N GLU A 108 -2.73 -22.71 -0.47
CA GLU A 108 -2.45 -24.15 -0.55
C GLU A 108 -2.92 -24.76 -1.88
N LYS A 109 -4.06 -24.29 -2.39
CA LYS A 109 -4.61 -24.79 -3.65
C LYS A 109 -3.91 -24.24 -4.88
N SER A 110 -3.55 -22.96 -4.86
CA SER A 110 -3.11 -22.24 -6.05
C SER A 110 -1.58 -22.13 -6.15
N ASN A 111 -0.89 -22.20 -5.01
CA ASN A 111 0.56 -22.15 -4.86
C ASN A 111 1.23 -21.07 -5.74
N PRO A 112 0.90 -19.77 -5.54
CA PRO A 112 1.49 -18.70 -6.32
C PRO A 112 3.01 -18.63 -6.09
N ASP A 113 3.74 -18.20 -7.11
CA ASP A 113 5.20 -18.04 -7.07
C ASP A 113 5.63 -16.83 -6.23
N CYS A 114 4.78 -15.81 -6.17
CA CYS A 114 5.00 -14.57 -5.45
C CYS A 114 3.66 -14.02 -4.93
N PHE A 115 3.71 -13.33 -3.79
CA PHE A 115 2.57 -12.71 -3.15
C PHE A 115 2.86 -11.25 -2.83
N ILE A 116 2.09 -10.34 -3.43
CA ILE A 116 2.18 -8.89 -3.20
C ILE A 116 1.03 -8.48 -2.27
N TYR A 117 1.35 -7.86 -1.14
CA TYR A 117 0.38 -7.52 -0.12
C TYR A 117 0.64 -6.15 0.52
N ASP A 118 -0.37 -5.69 1.25
CA ASP A 118 -0.44 -4.39 1.91
C ASP A 118 -0.20 -4.50 3.43
N PHE A 119 -0.42 -3.44 4.19
CA PHE A 119 -0.22 -3.43 5.65
C PHE A 119 -1.29 -4.21 6.44
N GLY A 120 -2.49 -4.37 5.88
CA GLY A 120 -3.63 -4.96 6.58
C GLY A 120 -3.38 -6.36 7.19
N PRO A 121 -2.92 -7.35 6.40
CA PRO A 121 -2.84 -8.75 6.83
C PRO A 121 -1.54 -9.05 7.59
N TYR A 122 -1.41 -8.52 8.80
CA TYR A 122 -0.24 -8.74 9.68
C TYR A 122 0.10 -10.21 9.97
N TRP A 123 -0.90 -11.08 9.86
CA TRP A 123 -0.79 -12.54 10.06
C TRP A 123 -0.25 -13.28 8.83
N LEU A 124 -0.17 -12.63 7.66
CA LEU A 124 0.18 -13.26 6.39
C LEU A 124 1.67 -13.60 6.20
N PRO A 125 2.63 -12.73 6.57
CA PRO A 125 4.05 -13.00 6.33
C PRO A 125 4.55 -14.37 6.85
N PRO A 126 4.28 -14.77 8.11
CA PRO A 126 4.73 -16.08 8.59
C PRO A 126 4.03 -17.26 7.89
N ILE A 127 2.85 -17.06 7.28
CA ILE A 127 2.17 -18.08 6.49
C ILE A 127 2.88 -18.25 5.14
N LEU A 128 3.16 -17.14 4.45
CA LEU A 128 3.89 -17.16 3.17
C LEU A 128 5.27 -17.79 3.33
N SER A 129 6.00 -17.42 4.39
CA SER A 129 7.30 -18.00 4.72
C SER A 129 7.23 -19.52 4.92
N LYS A 130 6.24 -20.03 5.67
CA LYS A 130 6.03 -21.48 5.86
C LYS A 130 5.70 -22.22 4.57
N LEU A 131 5.03 -21.56 3.64
CA LEU A 131 4.69 -22.12 2.32
C LEU A 131 5.82 -21.93 1.30
N GLY A 132 6.92 -21.24 1.65
CA GLY A 132 8.02 -20.95 0.74
C GLY A 132 7.63 -20.01 -0.40
N ILE A 133 6.62 -19.16 -0.20
CA ILE A 133 6.12 -18.22 -1.21
C ILE A 133 6.86 -16.88 -1.04
N LEU A 134 7.47 -16.40 -2.12
CA LEU A 134 8.14 -15.10 -2.13
C LEU A 134 7.14 -13.98 -1.80
N SER A 135 7.48 -13.12 -0.86
CA SER A 135 6.57 -12.14 -0.29
C SER A 135 7.07 -10.71 -0.52
N ILE A 136 6.21 -9.86 -1.06
CA ILE A 136 6.51 -8.45 -1.36
C ILE A 136 5.49 -7.56 -0.67
N TYR A 137 5.97 -6.72 0.25
CA TYR A 137 5.18 -5.61 0.78
C TYR A 137 5.18 -4.47 -0.24
N PHE A 138 4.02 -4.11 -0.78
CA PHE A 138 3.90 -2.96 -1.68
C PHE A 138 3.34 -1.75 -0.92
N SER A 139 4.18 -0.74 -0.74
CA SER A 139 3.79 0.50 -0.09
C SER A 139 3.15 1.46 -1.09
N ILE A 140 1.97 1.96 -0.75
CA ILE A 140 1.37 3.12 -1.43
C ILE A 140 1.89 4.46 -0.91
N TYR A 141 2.67 4.45 0.18
CA TYR A 141 3.33 5.63 0.71
C TYR A 141 4.65 5.88 -0.03
N SER A 142 5.10 7.14 -0.04
CA SER A 142 6.41 7.49 -0.57
C SER A 142 7.54 6.99 0.34
N ALA A 143 8.77 6.98 -0.16
CA ALA A 143 9.93 6.54 0.62
C ALA A 143 10.15 7.39 1.89
N PHE A 144 9.95 8.71 1.83
CA PHE A 144 9.99 9.57 3.03
C PHE A 144 8.83 9.29 3.97
N GLY A 145 7.60 9.12 3.47
CA GLY A 145 6.47 8.71 4.30
C GLY A 145 6.79 7.42 5.06
N MET A 146 7.40 6.46 4.37
CA MET A 146 7.88 5.22 4.96
C MET A 146 9.04 5.43 5.94
N SER A 147 9.92 6.42 5.78
CA SER A 147 11.00 6.65 6.75
C SER A 147 10.46 7.09 8.11
N PHE A 148 9.43 7.95 8.16
CA PHE A 148 8.77 8.27 9.44
C PHE A 148 8.08 7.05 10.04
N VAL A 149 7.41 6.24 9.22
CA VAL A 149 6.77 5.02 9.68
C VAL A 149 7.79 4.06 10.29
N VAL A 150 8.95 3.87 9.64
CA VAL A 150 10.05 3.05 10.17
C VAL A 150 10.60 3.63 11.47
N GLU A 151 10.82 4.95 11.55
CA GLU A 151 11.24 5.61 12.80
C GLU A 151 10.24 5.37 13.94
N LEU A 152 8.93 5.46 13.66
CA LEU A 152 7.88 5.18 14.63
C LEU A 152 7.87 3.71 15.09
N ILE A 153 8.15 2.77 14.18
CA ILE A 153 8.14 1.33 14.50
C ILE A 153 9.39 0.90 15.27
N VAL A 154 10.56 1.41 14.89
CA VAL A 154 11.84 1.04 15.51
C VAL A 154 12.05 1.77 16.84
N GLY A 155 11.39 2.92 17.02
CA GLY A 155 11.55 3.79 18.18
C GLY A 155 12.89 4.52 18.14
N LYS A 156 12.90 5.82 18.44
CA LYS A 156 14.15 6.49 18.81
C LYS A 156 14.46 6.15 20.26
N PRO A 157 15.70 5.77 20.62
CA PRO A 157 16.14 5.87 22.00
C PRO A 157 16.33 7.36 22.29
N THR A 158 15.29 8.03 22.78
CA THR A 158 15.41 9.42 23.27
C THR A 158 14.79 9.52 24.65
N ASP A 159 15.52 10.19 25.54
CA ASP A 159 15.30 10.34 26.99
C ASP A 159 14.05 11.18 27.39
N ASP A 160 13.11 11.45 26.49
CA ASP A 160 11.90 12.23 26.81
C ASP A 160 10.62 11.50 26.37
N ASP A 161 9.73 11.34 27.34
CA ASP A 161 8.54 10.50 27.34
C ASP A 161 7.52 10.76 26.20
N ASN A 162 7.40 9.77 25.32
CA ASN A 162 6.17 9.07 24.91
C ASN A 162 4.81 9.79 25.00
N ILE A 163 4.51 10.69 24.06
CA ILE A 163 3.12 11.10 23.76
C ILE A 163 2.64 10.57 22.39
N ILE A 164 3.56 10.33 21.45
CA ILE A 164 3.23 9.84 20.09
C ILE A 164 3.24 8.30 20.01
N SER A 165 3.97 7.62 20.89
CA SER A 165 3.98 6.15 21.00
C SER A 165 2.65 5.61 21.51
N ASP A 166 2.08 6.23 22.54
CA ASP A 166 1.01 5.60 23.32
C ASP A 166 -0.33 5.58 22.57
N VAL A 167 -0.63 6.62 21.77
CA VAL A 167 -1.87 6.71 20.98
C VAL A 167 -1.91 5.71 19.80
N HIS A 168 -0.75 5.21 19.36
CA HIS A 168 -0.64 4.31 18.21
C HIS A 168 -0.25 2.87 18.55
N HIS A 169 0.14 2.60 19.80
CA HIS A 169 0.35 1.25 20.32
C HIS A 169 -0.90 0.65 20.98
N GLU A 170 -1.92 1.46 21.29
CA GLU A 170 -3.20 0.96 21.80
C GLU A 170 -3.91 0.07 20.77
N GLN A 171 -4.40 -1.09 21.22
CA GLN A 171 -5.27 -1.93 20.42
C GLN A 171 -6.58 -1.19 20.16
N ASN A 172 -6.94 -1.02 18.89
CA ASN A 172 -8.28 -0.54 18.52
C ASN A 172 -9.29 -1.69 18.61
N GLU A 173 -10.55 -1.47 18.22
CA GLU A 173 -11.63 -2.43 18.29
C GLU A 173 -11.40 -3.70 17.43
N SER A 174 -10.38 -3.70 16.57
CA SER A 174 -9.90 -4.94 15.91
C SER A 174 -9.09 -5.86 16.82
N GLY A 175 -8.63 -5.38 17.97
CA GLY A 175 -7.69 -6.05 18.87
C GLY A 175 -6.21 -5.93 18.43
N VAL A 176 -5.93 -5.20 17.34
CA VAL A 176 -4.59 -5.09 16.74
C VAL A 176 -4.33 -3.65 16.34
N SER A 177 -3.22 -3.08 16.82
CA SER A 177 -2.83 -1.70 16.49
C SER A 177 -2.31 -1.57 15.05
N ASP A 178 -2.43 -0.38 14.46
CA ASP A 178 -1.95 -0.14 13.11
C ASP A 178 -0.43 -0.20 13.00
N ILE A 179 0.29 0.23 14.04
CA ILE A 179 1.75 0.07 14.10
C ILE A 179 2.13 -1.40 14.05
N LEU A 180 1.44 -2.28 14.81
CA LEU A 180 1.74 -3.70 14.78
C LEU A 180 1.47 -4.27 13.37
N ARG A 181 0.36 -3.88 12.74
CA ARG A 181 0.05 -4.32 11.37
C ARG A 181 1.15 -3.98 10.38
N VAL A 182 1.59 -2.72 10.38
CA VAL A 182 2.68 -2.27 9.50
C VAL A 182 4.00 -2.96 9.87
N LYS A 183 4.33 -3.07 11.16
CA LYS A 183 5.56 -3.72 11.61
C LYS A 183 5.65 -5.16 11.11
N GLU A 184 4.65 -5.98 11.38
CA GLU A 184 4.68 -7.40 11.02
C GLU A 184 4.72 -7.58 9.50
N THR A 185 3.97 -6.78 8.74
CA THR A 185 3.95 -6.87 7.27
C THR A 185 5.23 -6.37 6.61
N VAL A 186 5.82 -5.27 7.11
CA VAL A 186 7.06 -4.71 6.54
C VAL A 186 8.27 -5.59 6.86
N PHE A 187 8.43 -5.99 8.13
CA PHE A 187 9.59 -6.80 8.55
C PHE A 187 9.45 -8.29 8.21
N GLY A 188 8.23 -8.76 7.94
CA GLY A 188 7.98 -10.12 7.51
C GLY A 188 8.09 -10.34 5.99
N ALA A 189 8.19 -9.26 5.20
CA ALA A 189 8.34 -9.36 3.76
C ALA A 189 9.79 -9.67 3.34
N ASP A 190 9.96 -10.42 2.26
CA ASP A 190 11.28 -10.62 1.64
C ASP A 190 11.76 -9.34 0.95
N PHE A 191 10.82 -8.59 0.35
CA PHE A 191 11.10 -7.31 -0.31
C PHE A 191 10.05 -6.25 0.00
N ILE A 192 10.51 -5.00 0.04
CA ILE A 192 9.67 -3.82 0.17
C ILE A 192 9.70 -3.07 -1.17
N ALA A 193 8.55 -3.03 -1.85
CA ALA A 193 8.37 -2.29 -3.09
C ALA A 193 7.74 -0.92 -2.76
N ILE A 194 8.46 0.16 -3.09
CA ILE A 194 8.01 1.53 -2.85
C ILE A 194 8.11 2.29 -4.16
N ARG A 195 7.01 2.91 -4.58
CA ARG A 195 7.05 3.90 -5.65
C ARG A 195 7.44 5.24 -5.06
N SER A 196 8.67 5.69 -5.32
CA SER A 196 9.17 6.98 -4.84
C SER A 196 9.64 7.86 -5.99
N CYS A 197 9.67 9.17 -5.74
CA CYS A 197 10.29 10.19 -6.57
C CYS A 197 11.06 11.13 -5.62
N MET A 198 11.88 12.04 -6.17
CA MET A 198 12.48 13.08 -5.30
C MET A 198 11.36 13.84 -4.58
N GLU A 199 11.50 14.03 -3.28
CA GLU A 199 10.45 14.67 -2.50
C GLU A 199 10.63 16.19 -2.46
N ILE A 200 9.50 16.90 -2.46
CA ILE A 200 9.50 18.36 -2.36
C ILE A 200 9.35 18.71 -0.89
N GLU A 201 10.35 19.38 -0.33
CA GLU A 201 10.22 19.98 1.00
C GLU A 201 9.03 20.96 1.00
N GLY A 202 8.10 20.76 1.92
CA GLY A 202 6.96 21.64 2.11
C GLY A 202 7.28 22.78 3.06
N VAL A 203 6.53 23.88 2.94
CA VAL A 203 6.53 24.93 3.96
C VAL A 203 5.53 24.57 5.04
N LYS A 204 5.99 24.48 6.30
CA LYS A 204 5.10 24.28 7.46
C LYS A 204 4.10 25.43 7.54
N VAL A 205 2.81 25.09 7.65
CA VAL A 205 1.78 26.07 8.00
C VAL A 205 1.74 26.17 9.52
N GLU A 206 2.02 27.36 10.05
CA GLU A 206 1.95 27.58 11.49
C GLU A 206 0.52 27.42 12.01
N ARG A 207 0.40 26.75 13.16
CA ARG A 207 -0.84 26.57 13.89
C ARG A 207 -0.89 27.58 15.02
N ASN A 208 -2.10 27.86 15.51
CA ASN A 208 -2.25 28.70 16.69
C ASN A 208 -1.96 27.89 17.96
N ASP A 209 -0.68 27.76 18.29
CA ASP A 209 -0.20 26.92 19.39
C ASP A 209 -0.62 27.45 20.78
N GLU A 210 -0.97 28.73 20.90
CA GLU A 210 -1.39 29.35 22.17
C GLU A 210 -2.88 29.17 22.51
N HIS A 211 -3.72 28.69 21.58
CA HIS A 211 -5.17 28.65 21.79
C HIS A 211 -5.82 27.30 21.50
N ASP A 212 -5.79 26.84 20.25
CA ASP A 212 -6.60 25.70 19.82
C ASP A 212 -5.87 24.73 18.87
N GLY A 213 -4.61 25.00 18.52
CA GLY A 213 -3.80 24.18 17.61
C GLY A 213 -4.34 24.12 16.18
N LYS A 214 -5.27 25.02 15.82
CA LYS A 214 -5.89 25.05 14.49
C LYS A 214 -5.13 25.94 13.53
N PHE A 215 -5.32 25.67 12.25
CA PHE A 215 -4.87 26.54 11.18
C PHE A 215 -5.77 27.78 11.12
N THR A 216 -5.16 28.95 10.88
CA THR A 216 -5.91 30.18 10.61
C THR A 216 -5.87 30.48 9.12
N ARG A 217 -6.86 31.21 8.63
CA ARG A 217 -6.87 31.70 7.25
C ARG A 217 -5.57 32.45 6.93
N ASP A 218 -5.07 33.23 7.88
CA ASP A 218 -3.87 34.04 7.69
C ASP A 218 -2.60 33.20 7.66
N SER A 219 -2.48 32.16 8.50
CA SER A 219 -1.32 31.27 8.47
C SER A 219 -1.24 30.47 7.17
N VAL A 220 -2.38 29.95 6.70
CA VAL A 220 -2.49 29.27 5.40
C VAL A 220 -2.15 30.24 4.25
N THR A 221 -2.71 31.46 4.27
CA THR A 221 -2.46 32.46 3.23
C THR A 221 -0.99 32.87 3.19
N LYS A 222 -0.35 33.05 4.34
CA LYS A 222 1.07 33.40 4.46
C LYS A 222 1.95 32.31 3.86
N ALA A 223 1.71 31.04 4.22
CA ALA A 223 2.46 29.91 3.69
C ALA A 223 2.29 29.78 2.17
N LEU A 224 1.05 29.87 1.67
CA LEU A 224 0.77 29.85 0.23
C LEU A 224 1.46 30.97 -0.52
N ARG A 225 1.43 32.21 0.00
CA ARG A 225 2.12 33.35 -0.62
C ARG A 225 3.63 33.18 -0.62
N SER A 226 4.22 32.67 0.47
CA SER A 226 5.66 32.39 0.54
C SER A 226 6.09 31.45 -0.59
N VAL A 227 5.36 30.34 -0.79
CA VAL A 227 5.68 29.35 -1.84
C VAL A 227 5.35 29.83 -3.25
N MET A 228 4.16 30.41 -3.45
CA MET A 228 3.63 30.64 -4.80
C MET A 228 3.94 32.02 -5.39
N VAL A 229 4.22 33.01 -4.54
CA VAL A 229 4.34 34.42 -4.96
C VAL A 229 5.70 35.01 -4.60
N ASN A 230 6.12 34.84 -3.35
CA ASN A 230 7.31 35.51 -2.85
C ASN A 230 8.60 34.95 -3.47
N GLU A 231 9.68 35.73 -3.41
CA GLU A 231 11.01 35.32 -3.91
C GLU A 231 11.58 34.14 -3.11
N GLU A 232 11.29 34.06 -1.82
CA GLU A 232 11.65 32.91 -0.96
C GLU A 232 11.15 31.59 -1.56
N GLY A 233 9.96 31.60 -2.18
CA GLY A 233 9.37 30.41 -2.78
C GLY A 233 9.94 30.00 -4.13
N LYS A 234 10.91 30.73 -4.67
CA LYS A 234 11.48 30.47 -6.00
C LYS A 234 12.11 29.08 -6.09
N CYS A 235 12.77 28.61 -5.02
CA CYS A 235 13.32 27.26 -4.95
C CYS A 235 12.20 26.20 -5.07
N TYR A 236 11.10 26.32 -4.32
CA TYR A 236 9.97 25.39 -4.39
C TYR A 236 9.34 25.35 -5.78
N ARG A 237 9.13 26.51 -6.41
CA ARG A 237 8.58 26.58 -7.79
C ARG A 237 9.53 25.98 -8.83
N SER A 238 10.84 26.21 -8.67
CA SER A 238 11.85 25.60 -9.56
C SER A 238 11.88 24.08 -9.40
N ASN A 239 11.90 23.58 -8.15
CA ASN A 239 11.87 22.16 -7.85
C ASN A 239 10.60 21.50 -8.37
N ALA A 240 9.43 22.13 -8.19
CA ALA A 240 8.16 21.65 -8.72
C ALA A 240 8.16 21.57 -10.26
N LYS A 241 8.82 22.50 -10.94
CA LYS A 241 8.97 22.49 -12.41
C LYS A 241 9.90 21.39 -12.90
N GLU A 242 10.97 21.08 -12.18
CA GLU A 242 11.81 19.92 -12.51
C GLU A 242 11.08 18.61 -12.22
N MET A 243 10.35 18.55 -11.11
CA MET A 243 9.54 17.40 -10.74
C MET A 243 8.42 17.12 -11.75
N SER A 244 7.76 18.16 -12.28
CA SER A 244 6.68 17.97 -13.25
C SER A 244 7.15 17.26 -14.52
N LYS A 245 8.44 17.37 -14.88
CA LYS A 245 9.03 16.59 -15.97
C LYS A 245 9.03 15.10 -15.65
N ILE A 246 9.37 14.73 -14.42
CA ILE A 246 9.39 13.32 -13.96
C ILE A 246 7.96 12.79 -13.82
N VAL A 247 7.08 13.53 -13.13
CA VAL A 247 5.69 13.11 -12.89
C VAL A 247 4.88 12.99 -14.18
N GLY A 248 5.19 13.81 -15.18
CA GLY A 248 4.58 13.74 -16.51
C GLY A 248 5.23 12.72 -17.46
N ASP A 249 6.36 12.13 -17.08
CA ASP A 249 7.12 11.20 -17.94
C ASP A 249 6.58 9.77 -17.81
N MET A 250 5.61 9.46 -18.68
CA MET A 250 5.00 8.15 -18.75
C MET A 250 5.95 7.06 -19.23
N GLU A 251 6.97 7.40 -20.04
CA GLU A 251 7.97 6.43 -20.50
C GLU A 251 8.91 6.03 -19.35
N LEU A 252 9.35 7.00 -18.56
CA LEU A 252 10.13 6.76 -17.35
C LEU A 252 9.35 5.94 -16.33
N HIS A 253 8.07 6.25 -16.12
CA HIS A 253 7.20 5.46 -15.25
C HIS A 253 7.07 4.01 -15.73
N GLN A 254 6.88 3.80 -17.04
CA GLN A 254 6.82 2.46 -17.60
C GLN A 254 8.16 1.73 -17.41
N LYS A 255 9.28 2.41 -17.59
CA LYS A 255 10.61 1.82 -17.34
C LYS A 255 10.78 1.36 -15.89
N TYR A 256 10.39 2.16 -14.90
CA TYR A 256 10.47 1.73 -13.50
C TYR A 256 9.62 0.51 -13.20
N LEU A 257 8.46 0.38 -13.85
CA LEU A 257 7.60 -0.78 -13.72
C LEU A 257 8.21 -2.01 -14.40
N ASP A 258 8.82 -1.84 -15.56
CA ASP A 258 9.53 -2.89 -16.27
C ASP A 258 10.71 -3.40 -15.43
N ASP A 259 11.56 -2.51 -14.93
CA ASP A 259 12.68 -2.84 -14.04
C ASP A 259 12.21 -3.55 -12.76
N PHE A 260 11.06 -3.15 -12.21
CA PHE A 260 10.44 -3.82 -11.07
C PHE A 260 9.99 -5.24 -11.40
N VAL A 261 9.30 -5.45 -12.53
CA VAL A 261 8.85 -6.79 -12.94
C VAL A 261 10.06 -7.70 -13.20
N ASP A 262 11.07 -7.22 -13.92
CA ASP A 262 12.30 -7.97 -14.19
C ASP A 262 13.01 -8.38 -12.89
N TYR A 263 13.03 -7.48 -11.89
CA TYR A 263 13.56 -7.80 -10.57
C TYR A 263 12.74 -8.91 -9.89
N VAL A 264 11.40 -8.83 -9.90
CA VAL A 264 10.53 -9.86 -9.33
C VAL A 264 10.75 -11.21 -10.03
N GLU A 265 10.84 -11.24 -11.36
CA GLU A 265 11.14 -12.46 -12.13
C GLU A 265 12.46 -13.11 -11.72
N LEU A 266 13.49 -12.28 -11.49
CA LEU A 266 14.81 -12.73 -11.05
C LEU A 266 14.74 -13.34 -9.65
N GLN A 267 14.03 -12.70 -8.72
CA GLN A 267 13.90 -13.22 -7.35
C GLN A 267 13.08 -14.50 -7.29
N ILE A 268 11.97 -14.60 -8.04
CA ILE A 268 11.19 -15.84 -8.15
C ILE A 268 12.04 -16.97 -8.76
N SER A 269 12.90 -16.65 -9.73
CA SER A 269 13.77 -17.66 -10.32
C SER A 269 14.86 -18.11 -9.35
N ALA A 270 15.41 -17.20 -8.55
CA ALA A 270 16.43 -17.51 -7.56
C ALA A 270 15.89 -18.33 -6.38
N SER A 271 14.65 -18.10 -5.94
CA SER A 271 14.04 -18.83 -4.81
C SER A 271 13.67 -20.29 -5.12
N LYS A 272 13.63 -20.65 -6.41
CA LYS A 272 13.30 -22.02 -6.87
C LYS A 272 14.53 -22.93 -7.03
N HIS A 273 15.74 -22.43 -6.76
CA HIS A 273 17.01 -23.14 -6.87
C HIS A 273 17.70 -23.24 -5.51
#